data_AF-A0A258R8G5-F1
#
_entry.id   AF-A0A258R8G5-F1
#
_cell.length_a   1.000
_cell.length_b   1.000
_cell.length_c   1.000
_cell.angle_alpha   90.00
_cell.angle_beta   90.00
_cell.angle_gamma   90.00
#
_symmetry.space_group_name_H-M   'P 1'
#
loop_
_entity.id
_entity.type
_entity.pdbx_description
1 polymer ?
#
loop_
_entity_poly.entity_id
_entity_poly.type
_entity_poly.pdbx_seq_one_letter_code
_entity_poly.pdbx_strand_id
1 'polypeptide(L)'
;MPVNLIEIVLGGVVLKRLATPDQAVGRPAALMAGLLLAGALTAAVGALLAGWFYAALGVSGFGALWRAWFAAHAIGSLLVLPAGLLMVSFKRIRHDRDRLDRMALDLHRLYETPPSLMHSVEVTLHAIADGVVSLDDTGRITYLNPVAEQLLGWPLAEARGLAFGHVVRLFDQASGQPLPNPIERCLSGQAGAEVSHEAMLRDRSGR
;
A
#
# COMPACT_ATOMS: atom_id res chain seq x y z
N MET A 1 -53.88 23.33 24.10
CA MET A 1 -53.45 22.53 22.93
C MET A 1 -52.91 23.32 21.70
N PRO A 2 -52.84 24.68 21.62
CA PRO A 2 -52.28 25.35 20.42
C PRO A 2 -50.73 25.46 20.39
N VAL A 3 -50.05 25.28 21.53
CA VAL A 3 -48.59 25.46 21.65
C VAL A 3 -47.79 24.45 20.80
N ASN A 4 -48.22 23.18 20.75
CA ASN A 4 -47.53 22.15 19.96
C ASN A 4 -47.53 22.42 18.45
N LEU A 5 -48.54 23.11 17.93
CA LEU A 5 -48.64 23.36 16.48
C LEU A 5 -47.57 24.37 16.02
N ILE A 6 -47.32 25.40 16.82
CA ILE A 6 -46.30 26.41 16.55
C ILE A 6 -44.90 25.78 16.58
N GLU A 7 -44.65 24.93 17.59
CA GLU A 7 -43.39 24.20 17.73
C GLU A 7 -43.09 23.29 16.53
N ILE A 8 -44.09 22.49 16.09
CA ILE A 8 -43.93 21.61 14.93
C ILE A 8 -43.64 22.40 13.65
N VAL A 9 -44.33 23.53 13.45
CA VAL A 9 -44.12 24.40 12.28
C VAL A 9 -42.73 25.03 12.33
N LEU A 10 -42.28 25.52 13.49
CA LEU A 10 -40.95 26.12 13.64
C LEU A 10 -39.83 25.09 13.37
N GLY A 11 -39.96 23.89 13.94
CA GLY A 11 -39.02 22.79 13.72
C GLY A 11 -38.94 22.41 12.23
N GLY A 12 -40.09 22.32 11.55
CA GLY A 12 -40.14 22.05 10.10
C GLY A 12 -39.48 23.14 9.26
N VAL A 13 -39.69 24.42 9.58
CA VAL A 13 -39.08 25.56 8.87
C VAL A 13 -37.55 25.57 9.03
N VAL A 14 -37.06 25.31 10.24
CA VAL A 14 -35.61 25.26 10.52
C VAL A 14 -34.94 24.09 9.83
N LEU A 15 -35.55 22.89 9.87
CA LEU A 15 -35.05 21.73 9.15
C LEU A 15 -34.96 22.00 7.64
N LYS A 16 -36.01 22.61 7.06
CA LYS A 16 -36.03 22.95 5.63
C LYS A 16 -34.95 23.97 5.24
N ARG A 17 -34.54 24.86 6.15
CA ARG A 17 -33.48 25.86 5.90
C ARG A 17 -32.07 25.30 6.10
N LEU A 18 -31.89 24.35 7.01
CA LEU A 18 -30.56 23.81 7.36
C LEU A 18 -30.21 22.52 6.58
N ALA A 19 -31.20 21.77 6.12
CA ALA A 19 -31.01 20.53 5.39
C ALA A 19 -32.05 20.41 4.27
N THR A 20 -31.64 20.66 3.02
CA THR A 20 -32.44 20.29 1.86
C THR A 20 -32.35 18.78 1.64
N PRO A 21 -33.46 18.09 1.27
CA PRO A 21 -33.49 16.64 1.12
C PRO A 21 -32.40 16.07 0.20
N ASP A 22 -32.02 16.79 -0.86
CA ASP A 22 -30.97 16.36 -1.79
C ASP A 22 -29.55 16.41 -1.21
N GLN A 23 -29.29 17.29 -0.22
CA GLN A 23 -27.97 17.39 0.42
C GLN A 23 -27.85 16.49 1.66
N ALA A 24 -28.98 16.00 2.16
CA ALA A 24 -29.11 15.18 3.35
C ALA A 24 -28.31 13.86 3.22
N VAL A 25 -28.43 13.20 2.07
CA VAL A 25 -27.77 11.90 1.80
C VAL A 25 -26.25 12.04 1.71
N GLY A 26 -25.74 13.18 1.24
CA GLY A 26 -24.31 13.41 1.05
C GLY A 26 -23.54 13.85 2.29
N ARG A 27 -24.21 14.33 3.36
CA ARG A 27 -23.56 14.92 4.54
C ARG A 27 -24.28 14.55 5.85
N PRO A 28 -24.14 13.31 6.35
CA PRO A 28 -24.86 12.82 7.54
C PRO A 28 -24.57 13.64 8.80
N ALA A 29 -23.37 14.22 8.93
CA ALA A 29 -23.03 15.11 10.04
C ALA A 29 -23.83 16.43 10.04
N ALA A 30 -24.10 16.99 8.86
CA ALA A 30 -24.88 18.22 8.72
C ALA A 30 -26.36 17.99 9.04
N LEU A 31 -26.90 16.83 8.65
CA LEU A 31 -28.23 16.37 9.05
C LEU A 31 -28.37 16.26 10.56
N MET A 32 -27.41 15.57 11.21
CA MET A 32 -27.42 15.40 12.66
C MET A 32 -27.39 16.75 13.38
N ALA A 33 -26.54 17.67 12.93
CA ALA A 33 -26.46 19.02 13.49
C ALA A 33 -27.77 19.80 13.29
N GLY A 34 -28.38 19.71 12.11
CA GLY A 34 -29.68 20.34 11.81
C GLY A 34 -30.82 19.81 12.67
N LEU A 35 -30.89 18.49 12.88
CA LEU A 35 -31.88 17.85 13.75
C LEU A 35 -31.70 18.26 15.23
N LEU A 36 -30.45 18.30 15.70
CA LEU A 36 -30.14 18.75 17.07
C LEU A 36 -30.51 20.23 17.28
N LEU A 37 -30.17 21.10 16.32
CA LEU A 37 -30.53 22.52 16.35
C LEU A 37 -32.04 22.73 16.31
N ALA A 38 -32.75 22.02 15.44
CA ALA A 38 -34.21 22.12 15.35
C ALA A 38 -34.88 21.65 16.65
N GLY A 39 -34.44 20.52 17.22
CA GLY A 39 -34.97 20.01 18.49
C GLY A 39 -34.72 20.96 19.67
N ALA A 40 -33.49 21.46 19.81
CA ALA A 40 -33.13 22.38 20.89
C ALA A 40 -33.87 23.72 20.80
N LEU A 41 -34.00 24.28 19.59
CA LEU A 41 -34.70 25.55 19.38
C LEU A 41 -36.19 25.42 19.67
N THR A 42 -36.81 24.33 19.22
CA THR A 42 -38.24 24.07 19.41
C THR A 42 -38.56 23.95 20.91
N ALA A 43 -37.79 23.16 21.65
CA ALA A 43 -37.98 22.99 23.09
C ALA A 43 -37.72 24.29 23.88
N ALA A 44 -36.77 25.13 23.43
CA ALA A 44 -36.50 26.43 24.06
C ALA A 44 -37.68 27.41 23.89
N VAL A 45 -38.32 27.44 22.71
CA VAL A 45 -39.51 28.27 22.47
C VAL A 45 -40.67 27.82 23.36
N GLY A 46 -40.90 26.51 23.52
CA GLY A 46 -41.87 25.98 24.45
C GLY A 46 -41.64 26.40 25.90
N ALA A 47 -40.39 26.30 26.37
CA ALA A 47 -40.01 26.71 27.71
C ALA A 47 -40.20 28.21 27.96
N LEU A 48 -39.92 29.06 26.96
CA LEU A 48 -40.16 30.50 27.04
C LEU A 48 -41.67 30.80 27.17
N LEU A 49 -42.49 30.19 26.32
CA LEU A 49 -43.94 30.40 26.29
C LEU A 49 -44.61 29.87 27.56
N ALA A 50 -44.24 28.67 28.01
CA ALA A 50 -44.73 28.09 29.25
C ALA A 50 -44.33 28.96 30.45
N GLY A 51 -43.05 29.37 30.52
CA GLY A 51 -42.56 30.25 31.58
C GLY A 51 -43.35 31.56 31.66
N TRP A 52 -43.61 32.20 30.52
CA TRP A 52 -44.38 33.45 30.46
C TRP A 52 -45.83 33.24 30.87
N PHE A 53 -46.49 32.19 30.37
CA PHE A 53 -47.88 31.89 30.66
C PHE A 53 -48.12 31.59 32.14
N TYR A 54 -47.30 30.75 32.76
CA TYR A 54 -47.43 30.43 34.19
C TYR A 54 -47.07 31.61 35.10
N ALA A 55 -46.17 32.49 34.66
CA ALA A 55 -45.90 33.75 35.36
C ALA A 55 -47.09 34.71 35.30
N ALA A 56 -47.75 34.82 34.14
CA ALA A 56 -48.94 35.65 33.97
C ALA A 56 -50.13 35.16 34.82
N LEU A 57 -50.23 33.85 35.08
CA LEU A 57 -51.23 33.26 35.98
C LEU A 57 -50.87 33.37 37.47
N GLY A 58 -49.69 33.91 37.83
CA GLY A 58 -49.22 34.00 39.21
C GLY A 58 -48.86 32.65 39.85
N VAL A 59 -48.81 31.57 39.07
CA VAL A 59 -48.57 30.20 39.56
C VAL A 59 -47.09 29.99 39.91
N SER A 60 -46.17 30.56 39.11
CA SER A 60 -44.72 30.46 39.34
C SER A 60 -43.97 31.53 38.57
N GLY A 61 -42.85 32.02 39.09
CA GLY A 61 -42.02 33.00 38.39
C GLY A 61 -41.32 32.43 37.15
N PHE A 62 -41.32 33.18 36.04
CA PHE A 62 -40.67 32.81 34.77
C PHE A 62 -39.24 32.26 34.97
N GLY A 63 -38.44 32.94 35.78
CA GLY A 63 -37.05 32.55 36.04
C GLY A 63 -36.90 31.19 36.73
N ALA A 64 -37.87 30.76 37.53
CA ALA A 64 -37.83 29.43 38.18
C ALA A 64 -38.07 28.31 37.17
N LEU A 65 -39.11 28.45 36.33
CA LEU A 65 -39.42 27.47 35.27
C LEU A 65 -38.31 27.42 34.21
N TRP A 66 -37.80 28.57 33.79
CA TRP A 66 -36.72 28.66 32.82
C TRP A 66 -35.45 27.96 33.31
N ARG A 67 -35.04 28.21 34.56
CA ARG A 67 -33.86 27.56 35.16
C ARG A 67 -34.04 26.04 35.30
N ALA A 68 -35.22 25.58 35.72
CA ALA A 68 -35.49 24.15 35.86
C ALA A 68 -35.43 23.41 34.50
N TRP A 69 -36.02 24.00 33.46
CA TRP A 69 -35.96 23.45 32.10
C TRP A 69 -34.52 23.43 31.57
N PHE A 70 -33.80 24.55 31.69
CA PHE A 70 -32.42 24.66 31.23
C PHE A 70 -31.49 23.69 31.95
N ALA A 71 -31.62 23.54 33.27
CA ALA A 71 -30.84 22.60 34.07
C ALA A 71 -31.08 21.14 33.62
N ALA A 72 -32.34 20.76 33.35
CA ALA A 72 -32.66 19.42 32.87
C ALA A 72 -32.01 19.11 31.50
N HIS A 73 -32.02 20.08 30.57
CA HIS A 73 -31.36 19.92 29.26
C HIS A 73 -29.83 19.90 29.36
N ALA A 74 -29.24 20.73 30.23
CA ALA A 74 -27.81 20.73 30.47
C ALA A 74 -27.31 19.41 31.06
N ILE A 75 -28.08 18.79 31.96
CA ILE A 75 -27.77 17.46 32.51
C ILE A 75 -27.82 16.39 31.41
N GLY A 76 -28.83 16.45 30.53
CA GLY A 76 -28.96 15.52 29.41
C GLY A 76 -27.80 15.62 28.41
N SER A 77 -27.39 16.83 28.04
CA SER A 77 -26.28 17.03 27.11
C SER A 77 -24.93 16.62 27.70
N LEU A 78 -24.74 16.81 29.01
CA LEU A 78 -23.54 16.38 29.74
C LEU A 78 -23.36 14.86 29.74
N LEU A 79 -24.44 14.08 29.70
CA LEU A 79 -24.37 12.62 29.64
C LEU A 79 -24.11 12.11 28.22
N VAL A 80 -24.76 12.71 27.21
CA VAL A 80 -24.80 12.18 25.83
C VAL A 80 -23.58 12.60 25.01
N LEU A 81 -23.08 13.82 25.17
CA LEU A 81 -21.96 14.32 24.36
C LEU A 81 -20.64 13.57 24.60
N PRO A 82 -20.21 13.30 25.85
CA PRO A 82 -18.98 12.55 26.10
C PRO A 82 -19.08 11.11 25.61
N ALA A 83 -20.23 10.46 25.80
CA ALA A 83 -20.47 9.11 25.31
C ALA A 83 -20.43 9.05 23.77
N GLY A 84 -21.05 10.02 23.09
CA GLY A 84 -20.99 10.15 21.64
C GLY A 84 -19.57 10.40 21.13
N LEU A 85 -18.81 11.28 21.79
CA LEU A 85 -17.42 11.58 21.44
C LEU A 85 -16.52 10.37 21.64
N LEU A 86 -16.69 9.63 22.75
CA LEU A 86 -15.99 8.38 23.02
C LEU A 86 -16.31 7.35 21.95
N MET A 87 -17.59 7.15 21.59
CA MET A 87 -17.98 6.19 20.56
C MET A 87 -17.35 6.52 19.19
N VAL A 88 -17.33 7.80 18.80
CA VAL A 88 -16.64 8.25 17.57
C VAL A 88 -15.14 8.02 17.66
N SER A 89 -14.53 8.32 18.80
CA SER A 89 -13.09 8.14 19.04
C SER A 89 -12.70 6.66 18.98
N PHE A 90 -13.45 5.78 19.65
CA PHE A 90 -13.27 4.33 19.59
C PHE A 90 -13.45 3.79 18.17
N LYS A 91 -14.43 4.30 17.41
CA LYS A 91 -14.63 3.90 16.01
C LYS A 91 -13.46 4.31 15.13
N ARG A 92 -12.91 5.52 15.30
CA ARG A 92 -11.70 5.98 14.60
C ARG A 92 -10.48 5.10 14.93
N ILE A 93 -10.25 4.86 16.22
CA ILE A 93 -9.12 4.04 16.68
C ILE A 93 -9.21 2.61 16.12
N ARG A 94 -10.41 2.01 16.09
CA ARG A 94 -10.61 0.70 15.44
C ARG A 94 -10.29 0.74 13.94
N HIS A 95 -10.81 1.73 13.22
CA HIS A 95 -10.58 1.87 11.79
C HIS A 95 -9.08 2.02 11.45
N ASP A 96 -8.33 2.77 12.26
CA ASP A 96 -6.89 2.94 12.06
C ASP A 96 -6.10 1.65 12.38
N ARG A 97 -6.53 0.87 13.39
CA ARG A 97 -5.95 -0.45 13.67
C ARG A 97 -6.14 -1.43 12.53
N ASP A 98 -7.33 -1.48 11.94
CA ASP A 98 -7.61 -2.35 10.78
C ASP A 98 -6.72 -2.01 9.56
N ARG A 99 -6.22 -0.77 9.48
CA ARG A 99 -5.30 -0.34 8.42
C ARG A 99 -3.86 -0.83 8.69
N LEU A 100 -3.42 -0.75 9.94
CA LEU A 100 -2.12 -1.25 10.37
C LEU A 100 -2.05 -2.79 10.22
N ASP A 101 -3.11 -3.51 10.58
CA ASP A 101 -3.16 -4.97 10.43
C ASP A 101 -3.10 -5.40 8.97
N ARG A 102 -3.78 -4.68 8.07
CA ARG A 102 -3.68 -4.90 6.62
C ARG A 102 -2.27 -4.67 6.08
N MET A 103 -1.64 -3.58 6.50
CA MET A 103 -0.24 -3.29 6.13
C MET A 103 0.72 -4.34 6.68
N ALA A 104 0.52 -4.82 7.91
CA ALA A 104 1.34 -5.87 8.49
C ALA A 104 1.20 -7.19 7.72
N LEU A 105 -0.02 -7.56 7.31
CA LEU A 105 -0.26 -8.73 6.48
C LEU A 105 0.36 -8.61 5.08
N ASP A 106 0.26 -7.44 4.44
CA ASP A 106 0.87 -7.20 3.13
C ASP A 106 2.41 -7.23 3.20
N LEU A 107 2.99 -6.63 4.25
CA LEU A 107 4.44 -6.70 4.50
C LEU A 107 4.89 -8.13 4.73
N HIS A 108 4.14 -8.91 5.52
CA HIS A 108 4.43 -10.31 5.76
C HIS A 108 4.39 -11.13 4.46
N ARG A 109 3.40 -10.88 3.59
CA ARG A 109 3.34 -11.50 2.24
C ARG A 109 4.53 -11.15 1.37
N LEU A 110 4.96 -9.89 1.35
CA LEU A 110 6.13 -9.46 0.59
C LEU A 110 7.43 -10.08 1.10
N TYR A 111 7.52 -10.32 2.41
CA TYR A 111 8.69 -10.92 3.04
C TYR A 111 8.72 -12.46 2.90
N GLU A 112 7.56 -13.14 2.94
CA GLU A 112 7.47 -14.60 2.80
C GLU A 112 7.44 -15.09 1.35
N THR A 113 7.09 -14.25 0.38
CA THR A 113 7.22 -14.62 -1.04
C THR A 113 8.71 -14.56 -1.40
N PRO A 114 9.39 -15.67 -1.72
CA PRO A 114 10.79 -15.60 -2.11
C PRO A 114 10.90 -14.66 -3.31
N PRO A 115 11.81 -13.66 -3.29
CA PRO A 115 11.91 -12.69 -4.36
C PRO A 115 12.12 -13.43 -5.67
N SER A 116 11.14 -13.30 -6.57
CA SER A 116 11.13 -13.93 -7.90
C SER A 116 12.35 -13.55 -8.74
N LEU A 117 13.14 -12.55 -8.32
CA LEU A 117 14.46 -12.26 -8.89
C LEU A 117 15.36 -13.50 -8.92
N MET A 118 15.40 -14.31 -7.85
CA MET A 118 16.26 -15.50 -7.82
C MET A 118 15.83 -16.54 -8.87
N HIS A 119 14.52 -16.81 -8.97
CA HIS A 119 13.97 -17.70 -10.00
C HIS A 119 14.15 -17.11 -11.42
N SER A 120 14.02 -15.80 -11.58
CA SER A 120 14.14 -15.14 -12.89
C SER A 120 15.58 -15.07 -13.37
N VAL A 121 16.57 -14.93 -12.47
CA VAL A 121 18.00 -14.96 -12.83
C VAL A 121 18.38 -16.35 -13.34
N GLU A 122 17.89 -17.40 -12.68
CA GLU A 122 18.16 -18.79 -13.08
C GLU A 122 17.45 -19.18 -14.40
N VAL A 123 16.19 -18.77 -14.57
CA VAL A 123 15.40 -19.04 -15.79
C VAL A 123 15.84 -18.19 -17.00
N THR A 124 16.30 -16.95 -16.79
CA THR A 124 16.82 -16.10 -17.87
C THR A 124 18.21 -16.57 -18.32
N LEU A 125 19.04 -17.08 -17.40
CA LEU A 125 20.33 -17.72 -17.75
C LEU A 125 20.17 -19.06 -18.48
N HIS A 126 19.02 -19.73 -18.33
CA HIS A 126 18.66 -20.92 -19.12
C HIS A 126 18.16 -20.61 -20.54
N ALA A 127 17.73 -19.37 -20.81
CA ALA A 127 17.20 -18.97 -22.11
C ALA A 127 18.27 -18.43 -23.07
N ILE A 128 19.51 -18.26 -22.60
CA ILE A 128 20.65 -17.98 -23.48
C ILE A 128 21.17 -19.34 -23.97
N ALA A 129 20.96 -19.62 -25.26
CA ALA A 129 21.47 -20.81 -25.94
C ALA A 129 23.01 -20.86 -26.05
N ASP A 130 23.70 -19.81 -25.57
CA ASP A 130 25.15 -19.70 -25.55
C ASP A 130 25.72 -20.17 -24.20
N GLY A 131 26.73 -21.03 -24.23
CA GLY A 131 27.45 -21.45 -23.03
C GLY A 131 28.08 -20.24 -22.32
N VAL A 132 27.83 -20.11 -21.01
CA VAL A 132 28.37 -19.02 -20.18
C VAL A 132 29.57 -19.51 -19.38
N VAL A 133 30.69 -18.81 -19.52
CA VAL A 133 31.92 -19.03 -18.76
C VAL A 133 32.26 -17.75 -18.00
N SER A 134 32.47 -17.84 -16.68
CA SER A 134 33.00 -16.73 -15.89
C SER A 134 34.43 -17.00 -15.47
N LEU A 135 35.24 -15.94 -15.43
CA LEU A 135 36.67 -15.99 -15.13
C LEU A 135 37.00 -15.08 -13.94
N ASP A 136 38.09 -15.35 -13.25
CA ASP A 136 38.71 -14.41 -12.31
C ASP A 136 39.59 -13.37 -13.03
N ASP A 137 40.17 -12.46 -12.26
CA ASP A 137 41.08 -11.41 -12.71
C ASP A 137 42.40 -11.95 -13.30
N THR A 138 42.68 -13.25 -13.11
CA THR A 138 43.84 -13.95 -13.69
C THR A 138 43.48 -14.77 -14.94
N GLY A 139 42.21 -14.77 -15.36
CA GLY A 139 41.73 -15.52 -16.52
C GLY A 139 41.45 -17.01 -16.26
N ARG A 140 41.24 -17.41 -14.99
CA ARG A 140 40.88 -18.78 -14.61
C ARG A 140 39.39 -18.95 -14.40
N ILE A 141 38.86 -20.13 -14.71
CA ILE A 141 37.42 -20.40 -14.67
C ILE A 141 36.90 -20.42 -13.23
N THR A 142 35.87 -19.62 -12.97
CA THR A 142 35.15 -19.55 -11.69
C THR A 142 33.75 -20.14 -11.77
N TYR A 143 33.16 -20.17 -12.97
CA TYR A 143 31.81 -20.66 -13.22
C TYR A 143 31.62 -21.16 -14.67
N LEU A 144 30.82 -22.21 -14.84
CA LEU A 144 30.29 -22.73 -16.09
C LEU A 144 28.79 -22.94 -15.90
N ASN A 145 27.96 -22.50 -16.83
CA ASN A 145 26.56 -22.95 -16.87
C ASN A 145 26.48 -24.40 -17.41
N PRO A 146 25.38 -25.13 -17.18
CA PRO A 146 25.24 -26.51 -17.66
C PRO A 146 25.40 -26.67 -19.18
N VAL A 147 25.01 -25.65 -19.96
CA VAL A 147 25.19 -25.63 -21.42
C VAL A 147 26.68 -25.57 -21.79
N ALA A 148 27.49 -24.76 -21.10
CA ALA A 148 28.94 -24.70 -21.30
C ALA A 148 29.62 -26.01 -20.90
N GLU A 149 29.18 -26.68 -19.82
CA GLU A 149 29.71 -27.99 -19.46
C GLU A 149 29.48 -29.03 -20.57
N GLN A 150 28.27 -29.01 -21.17
CA GLN A 150 27.91 -29.88 -22.29
C GLN A 150 28.70 -29.56 -23.57
N LEU A 151 28.83 -28.28 -23.94
CA LEU A 151 29.53 -27.84 -25.14
C LEU A 151 31.05 -28.06 -25.06
N LEU A 152 31.64 -27.86 -23.88
CA LEU A 152 33.08 -28.00 -23.67
C LEU A 152 33.48 -29.43 -23.33
N GLY A 153 32.55 -30.25 -22.82
CA GLY A 153 32.83 -31.61 -22.33
C GLY A 153 33.63 -31.61 -21.02
N TRP A 154 33.47 -30.55 -20.21
CA TRP A 154 34.15 -30.38 -18.92
C TRP A 154 33.13 -30.08 -17.82
N PRO A 155 33.07 -30.86 -16.73
CA PRO A 155 32.31 -30.47 -15.56
C PRO A 155 33.01 -29.31 -14.83
N LEU A 156 32.25 -28.39 -14.24
CA LEU A 156 32.75 -27.23 -13.50
C LEU A 156 33.71 -27.66 -12.38
N ALA A 157 33.45 -28.80 -11.73
CA ALA A 157 34.33 -29.34 -10.70
C ALA A 157 35.76 -29.61 -11.20
N GLU A 158 35.94 -29.96 -12.48
CA GLU A 158 37.24 -30.17 -13.10
C GLU A 158 37.79 -28.91 -13.78
N ALA A 159 36.91 -28.07 -14.34
CA ALA A 159 37.31 -26.85 -15.05
C ALA A 159 37.70 -25.70 -14.10
N ARG A 160 37.17 -25.67 -12.88
CA ARG A 160 37.36 -24.57 -11.93
C ARG A 160 38.84 -24.39 -11.58
N GLY A 161 39.34 -23.16 -11.73
CA GLY A 161 40.74 -22.81 -11.50
C GLY A 161 41.69 -23.09 -12.67
N LEU A 162 41.24 -23.75 -13.75
CA LEU A 162 42.01 -23.89 -14.98
C LEU A 162 41.96 -22.60 -15.81
N ALA A 163 43.02 -22.36 -16.59
CA ALA A 163 43.08 -21.22 -17.50
C ALA A 163 42.07 -21.40 -18.65
N PHE A 164 41.44 -20.29 -19.07
CA PHE A 164 40.43 -20.31 -20.14
C PHE A 164 40.89 -21.07 -21.39
N GLY A 165 42.08 -20.80 -21.93
CA GLY A 165 42.59 -21.44 -23.15
C GLY A 165 42.90 -22.94 -23.02
N HIS A 166 42.93 -23.49 -21.80
CA HIS A 166 43.07 -24.93 -21.57
C HIS A 166 41.74 -25.66 -21.76
N VAL A 167 40.64 -25.02 -21.39
CA VAL A 167 39.30 -25.60 -21.39
C VAL A 167 38.53 -25.21 -22.66
N VAL A 168 38.65 -23.96 -23.10
CA VAL A 168 38.02 -23.41 -24.30
C VAL A 168 39.07 -23.28 -25.40
N ARG A 169 38.94 -24.10 -26.45
CA ARG A 169 39.84 -24.08 -27.61
C ARG A 169 39.10 -23.58 -28.83
N LEU A 170 39.48 -22.39 -29.29
CA LEU A 170 38.92 -21.72 -30.46
C LEU A 170 39.80 -21.97 -31.68
N PHE A 171 39.19 -22.26 -32.82
CA PHE A 171 39.86 -22.47 -34.10
C PHE A 171 39.21 -21.63 -35.18
N ASP A 172 39.99 -21.22 -36.17
CA ASP A 172 39.47 -20.60 -37.38
C ASP A 172 38.88 -21.68 -38.29
N GLN A 173 37.62 -21.52 -38.70
CA GLN A 173 36.90 -22.47 -39.55
C GLN A 173 37.56 -22.66 -40.93
N ALA A 174 38.11 -21.60 -41.52
CA ALA A 174 38.67 -21.63 -42.86
C ALA A 174 40.07 -22.26 -42.89
N SER A 175 40.88 -22.00 -41.85
CA SER A 175 42.28 -22.43 -41.81
C SER A 175 42.56 -23.62 -40.89
N GLY A 176 41.64 -23.93 -39.96
CA GLY A 176 41.81 -24.97 -38.94
C GLY A 176 42.88 -24.67 -37.90
N GLN A 177 43.45 -23.45 -37.90
CA GLN A 177 44.48 -23.02 -36.95
C GLN A 177 43.86 -22.54 -35.64
N PRO A 178 44.55 -22.70 -34.50
CA PRO A 178 44.07 -22.17 -33.23
C PRO A 178 44.01 -20.64 -33.26
N LEU A 179 42.87 -20.09 -32.83
CA LEU A 179 42.69 -18.65 -32.69
C LEU A 179 43.37 -18.13 -31.42
N PRO A 180 43.87 -16.89 -31.44
CA PRO A 180 44.39 -16.24 -30.24
C PRO A 180 43.32 -16.18 -29.14
N ASN A 181 43.74 -16.38 -27.89
CA ASN A 181 42.84 -16.34 -26.75
C ASN A 181 42.25 -14.92 -26.58
N PRO A 182 40.93 -14.73 -26.76
CA PRO A 182 40.31 -13.40 -26.66
C PRO A 182 40.42 -12.80 -25.25
N ILE A 183 40.55 -13.63 -24.22
CA ILE A 183 40.66 -13.19 -22.83
C ILE A 183 41.98 -12.49 -22.56
N GLU A 184 43.07 -12.90 -23.19
CA GLU A 184 44.37 -12.23 -23.05
C GLU A 184 44.34 -10.78 -23.57
N ARG A 185 43.53 -10.53 -24.61
CA ARG A 185 43.29 -9.18 -25.13
C ARG A 185 42.44 -8.34 -24.16
N CYS A 186 41.47 -8.95 -23.48
CA CYS A 186 40.67 -8.26 -22.47
C CYS A 186 41.49 -7.93 -21.20
N LEU A 187 42.33 -8.86 -20.74
CA LEU A 187 43.20 -8.65 -19.57
C LEU A 187 44.32 -7.63 -19.83
N SER A 188 44.72 -7.41 -21.10
CA SER A 188 45.67 -6.36 -21.48
C SER A 188 45.02 -4.97 -21.66
N GLY A 189 43.73 -4.82 -21.33
CA GLY A 189 43.03 -3.53 -21.31
C GLY A 189 42.33 -3.14 -22.63
N GLN A 190 42.21 -4.04 -23.59
CA GLN A 190 41.42 -3.81 -24.81
C GLN A 190 39.95 -4.18 -24.54
N ALA A 191 39.04 -3.22 -24.71
CA ALA A 191 37.61 -3.42 -24.48
C ALA A 191 37.01 -4.37 -25.54
N GLY A 192 36.34 -5.43 -25.08
CA GLY A 192 35.50 -6.31 -25.89
C GLY A 192 36.24 -7.04 -27.00
N ALA A 193 36.85 -8.19 -26.69
CA ALA A 193 37.36 -9.09 -27.73
C ALA A 193 36.18 -9.85 -28.35
N GLU A 194 35.55 -9.23 -29.35
CA GLU A 194 34.61 -9.94 -30.22
C GLU A 194 35.38 -11.00 -31.02
N VAL A 195 34.94 -12.24 -30.90
CA VAL A 195 35.50 -13.36 -31.66
C VAL A 195 34.84 -13.34 -33.04
N SER A 196 35.62 -13.28 -34.11
CA SER A 196 35.13 -13.17 -35.50
C SER A 196 34.07 -14.24 -35.85
N HIS A 197 33.13 -13.92 -36.74
CA HIS A 197 31.99 -14.75 -37.17
C HIS A 197 32.34 -16.17 -37.71
N GLU A 198 33.62 -16.51 -37.90
CA GLU A 198 34.11 -17.79 -38.45
C GLU A 198 34.88 -18.63 -37.43
N ALA A 199 34.73 -18.35 -36.13
CA ALA A 199 35.37 -19.15 -35.08
C ALA A 199 34.57 -20.42 -34.76
N MET A 200 35.26 -21.56 -34.73
CA MET A 200 34.73 -22.83 -34.26
C MET A 200 35.27 -23.19 -32.87
N LEU A 201 34.38 -23.68 -32.02
CA LEU A 201 34.71 -24.28 -30.73
C LEU A 201 34.96 -25.78 -30.92
N ARG A 202 36.04 -26.31 -30.34
CA ARG A 202 36.21 -27.76 -30.19
C ARG A 202 36.06 -28.17 -28.74
N ASP A 203 35.33 -29.26 -28.54
CA ASP A 203 35.16 -29.84 -27.21
C ASP A 203 36.46 -30.50 -26.70
N ARG A 204 36.41 -31.06 -25.48
CA ARG A 204 37.51 -31.84 -24.89
C ARG A 204 37.95 -33.02 -25.77
N SER A 205 37.02 -33.63 -26.50
CA SER A 205 37.23 -34.77 -27.39
C SER A 205 37.77 -34.38 -28.78
N GLY A 206 37.83 -33.09 -29.09
CA GLY A 206 38.32 -32.55 -30.36
C GLY A 206 37.28 -32.52 -31.47
N ARG A 207 36.00 -32.68 -31.14
CA ARG A 207 34.86 -32.59 -32.06
C ARG A 207 34.33 -31.17 -32.19
#